data_AF-A0A667YB94-F1
#
_entry.id   AF-A0A667YB94-F1
#
_cell.length_a   1.000
_cell.length_b   1.000
_cell.length_c   1.000
_cell.angle_alpha   90.00
_cell.angle_beta   90.00
_cell.angle_gamma   90.00
#
_symmetry.space_group_name_H-M   'P 1'
#
loop_
_entity.id
_entity.type
_entity.pdbx_description
1 polymer ?
#
loop_
_entity_poly.entity_id
_entity_poly.type
_entity_poly.pdbx_seq_one_letter_code
_entity_poly.pdbx_strand_id
1 'polypeptide(L)'
;METVKTAAHFPSSLPHMHHLLALLLLVVAVCKLTALIVKRRETLRNLEAFPGPPAHWLFGHVQEDGTELDKVVKWGEQYPFAFQIWFGPFVSFLNIHHPDYVKTLLSTTGPKDDFGYRFIIPWIGDGLLVSSGQKWFRNRRLLTPGFHYDILKPYVKLMSDSAKTMLDKWESYAQTSESFELFEHVSLMTLDSIMKCAFSCNSDCQHEGLSSHFSGTNAYIKAVYDLSFLINLRFRVIPYHNNIIFHLSPHGFRFRKAVKVAHHHTEEVIRKRREELKKETELDRIQAKRNLDFLDILLCARVGK
;
A
#
# COMPACT_ATOMS: atom_id res chain seq x y z
N MET A 1 28.62 68.51 27.29
CA MET A 1 29.29 68.38 25.98
C MET A 1 29.19 66.93 25.56
N GLU A 2 28.60 66.69 24.40
CA GLU A 2 27.70 65.58 24.10
C GLU A 2 28.38 64.22 23.84
N THR A 3 27.78 63.17 24.38
CA THR A 3 27.99 61.77 24.01
C THR A 3 27.10 61.41 22.82
N VAL A 4 27.66 61.45 21.60
CA VAL A 4 26.97 61.00 20.38
C VAL A 4 27.18 59.51 20.20
N LYS A 5 26.09 58.75 20.39
CA LYS A 5 25.94 57.33 20.05
C LYS A 5 26.11 57.13 18.55
N THR A 6 27.16 56.43 18.14
CA THR A 6 27.29 55.90 16.76
C THR A 6 26.45 54.63 16.64
N ALA A 7 25.25 54.77 16.09
CA ALA A 7 24.43 53.64 15.66
C ALA A 7 25.15 52.94 14.49
N ALA A 8 25.46 51.65 14.64
CA ALA A 8 25.95 50.83 13.55
C ALA A 8 24.86 50.72 12.47
N HIS A 9 25.06 51.40 11.34
CA HIS A 9 24.32 51.15 10.12
C HIS A 9 24.71 49.76 9.58
N PHE A 10 23.84 48.77 9.78
CA PHE A 10 23.85 47.57 8.96
C PHE A 10 23.42 47.95 7.53
N PRO A 11 24.27 47.76 6.50
CA PRO A 11 23.83 47.95 5.12
C PRO A 11 22.80 46.87 4.80
N SER A 12 21.69 47.28 4.19
CA SER A 12 20.65 46.41 3.65
C SER A 12 21.18 45.57 2.48
N SER A 13 21.88 44.48 2.78
CA SER A 13 22.31 43.46 1.79
C SER A 13 21.18 42.51 1.37
N LEU A 14 19.98 42.67 1.92
CA LEU A 14 18.81 41.84 1.67
C LEU A 14 18.22 41.88 0.22
N PRO A 15 18.21 42.99 -0.54
CA PRO A 15 17.45 43.05 -1.80
C PRO A 15 18.05 42.19 -2.92
N HIS A 16 19.36 41.94 -2.91
CA HIS A 16 20.03 41.12 -3.92
C HIS A 16 19.90 39.61 -3.65
N MET A 17 19.68 39.21 -2.39
CA MET A 17 19.56 37.80 -2.01
C MET A 17 18.29 37.16 -2.59
N HIS A 18 17.19 37.90 -2.69
CA HIS A 18 15.94 37.40 -3.27
C HIS A 18 16.06 37.15 -4.79
N HIS A 19 16.80 38.00 -5.52
CA HIS A 19 17.04 37.80 -6.95
C HIS A 19 17.97 36.60 -7.22
N LEU A 20 19.03 36.43 -6.42
CA LEU A 20 19.89 35.26 -6.51
C LEU A 20 19.13 33.97 -6.19
N LEU A 21 18.27 33.98 -5.16
CA LEU A 21 17.40 32.86 -4.84
C LEU A 21 16.41 32.56 -5.97
N ALA A 22 15.76 33.59 -6.54
CA ALA A 22 14.83 33.43 -7.65
C ALA A 22 15.52 32.86 -8.90
N LEU A 23 16.73 33.32 -9.22
CA LEU A 23 17.53 32.79 -10.31
C LEU A 23 17.93 31.33 -10.06
N LEU A 24 18.34 30.99 -8.84
CA LEU A 24 18.66 29.61 -8.46
C LEU A 24 17.44 28.70 -8.62
N LEU A 25 16.27 29.13 -8.15
CA LEU A 25 15.02 28.39 -8.30
C LEU A 25 14.63 28.21 -9.77
N LEU A 26 14.82 29.25 -10.60
CA LEU A 26 14.58 29.19 -12.04
C LEU A 26 15.52 28.18 -12.72
N VAL A 27 16.82 28.21 -12.42
CA VAL A 27 17.79 27.26 -12.97
C VAL A 27 17.43 25.84 -12.57
N VAL A 28 17.08 25.60 -11.30
CA VAL A 28 16.63 24.28 -10.83
C VAL A 28 15.36 23.84 -11.56
N ALA A 29 14.39 24.73 -11.75
CA ALA A 29 13.15 24.43 -12.46
C ALA A 29 13.41 24.06 -13.93
N VAL A 30 14.25 24.82 -14.64
CA VAL A 30 14.64 24.53 -16.02
C VAL A 30 15.38 23.20 -16.12
N CYS A 31 16.38 22.95 -15.26
CA CYS A 31 17.10 21.68 -15.24
C CYS A 31 16.16 20.48 -15.00
N LYS A 32 15.21 20.61 -14.06
CA LYS A 32 14.21 19.57 -13.79
C LYS A 32 13.27 19.36 -14.98
N LEU A 33 12.79 20.43 -15.60
CA LEU A 33 11.92 20.35 -16.77
C LEU A 33 12.63 19.68 -17.95
N THR A 34 13.88 20.07 -18.23
CA THR A 34 14.69 19.45 -19.28
C THR A 34 14.90 17.96 -19.02
N ALA A 35 15.23 17.58 -17.78
CA ALA A 35 15.37 16.17 -17.40
C ALA A 35 14.05 15.38 -17.60
N LEU A 36 12.91 15.97 -17.26
CA LEU A 36 11.59 15.35 -17.46
C LEU A 36 11.25 15.19 -18.95
N ILE A 37 11.56 16.19 -19.78
CA ILE A 37 11.37 16.14 -21.24
C ILE A 37 12.26 15.06 -21.87
N VAL A 38 13.53 15.00 -21.49
CA VAL A 38 14.48 13.98 -21.96
C VAL A 38 13.97 12.58 -21.57
N LYS A 39 13.57 12.38 -20.31
CA LYS A 39 13.00 11.11 -19.84
C LYS A 39 11.74 10.72 -20.61
N ARG A 40 10.85 11.68 -20.89
CA ARG A 40 9.64 11.43 -21.69
C ARG A 40 9.98 11.00 -23.11
N ARG A 41 10.93 11.69 -23.77
CA ARG A 41 11.38 11.34 -25.13
C ARG A 41 11.99 9.94 -25.16
N GLU A 42 12.83 9.61 -24.18
CA GLU A 42 13.41 8.27 -24.06
C GLU A 42 12.33 7.21 -23.84
N THR A 43 11.35 7.48 -22.97
CA THR A 43 10.23 6.55 -22.72
C THR A 43 9.41 6.33 -23.99
N LEU A 44 9.09 7.37 -24.74
CA LEU A 44 8.37 7.27 -26.02
C LEU A 44 9.15 6.44 -27.04
N ARG A 45 10.47 6.66 -27.15
CA ARG A 45 11.34 5.87 -28.03
C ARG A 45 11.39 4.40 -27.62
N ASN A 46 11.52 4.11 -26.32
CA ASN A 46 11.58 2.73 -25.82
C ASN A 46 10.24 1.99 -26.00
N LEU A 47 9.12 2.72 -26.10
CA LEU A 47 7.78 2.17 -26.27
C LEU A 47 7.25 2.33 -27.71
N GLU A 48 8.05 2.81 -28.65
CA GLU A 48 7.63 3.13 -30.02
C GLU A 48 7.01 1.94 -30.76
N ALA A 49 7.49 0.72 -30.46
CA ALA A 49 6.97 -0.52 -31.01
C ALA A 49 5.55 -0.89 -30.51
N PHE A 50 5.04 -0.22 -29.48
CA PHE A 50 3.75 -0.51 -28.86
C PHE A 50 2.75 0.61 -29.15
N PRO A 51 1.80 0.43 -30.06
CA PRO A 51 0.73 1.40 -30.24
C PRO A 51 -0.12 1.50 -28.97
N GLY A 52 -0.86 2.60 -28.83
CA GLY A 52 -1.77 2.78 -27.71
C GLY A 52 -2.80 3.87 -27.99
N PRO A 53 -3.80 4.00 -27.11
CA PRO A 53 -4.83 5.02 -27.24
C PRO A 53 -4.22 6.43 -27.13
N PRO A 54 -4.89 7.45 -27.70
CA PRO A 54 -4.43 8.83 -27.59
C PRO A 54 -4.49 9.31 -26.14
N ALA A 55 -3.37 9.81 -25.63
CA ALA A 55 -3.23 10.32 -24.28
C ALA A 55 -3.52 11.83 -24.21
N HIS A 56 -4.30 12.26 -23.22
CA HIS A 56 -4.44 13.69 -22.93
C HIS A 56 -3.08 14.27 -22.50
N TRP A 57 -2.70 15.44 -23.02
CA TRP A 57 -1.36 16.03 -22.82
C TRP A 57 -0.96 16.19 -21.34
N LEU A 58 -1.94 16.54 -20.48
CA LEU A 58 -1.77 16.69 -19.04
C LEU A 58 -2.12 15.42 -18.24
N PHE A 59 -3.33 14.86 -18.39
CA PHE A 59 -3.82 13.76 -17.55
C PHE A 59 -3.42 12.35 -18.02
N GLY A 60 -2.86 12.21 -19.22
CA GLY A 60 -2.63 10.90 -19.82
C GLY A 60 -3.96 10.19 -20.05
N HIS A 61 -4.10 8.99 -19.50
CA HIS A 61 -5.32 8.16 -19.57
C HIS A 61 -6.10 8.12 -18.26
N VAL A 62 -5.74 8.94 -17.26
CA VAL A 62 -6.23 8.80 -15.88
C VAL A 62 -7.38 9.76 -15.59
N GLN A 63 -8.45 9.65 -16.38
CA GLN A 63 -9.69 10.39 -16.15
C GLN A 63 -10.67 9.52 -15.35
N GLU A 64 -11.25 10.08 -14.29
CA GLU A 64 -12.23 9.40 -13.46
C GLU A 64 -13.62 9.54 -14.09
N ASP A 65 -14.15 8.42 -14.58
CA ASP A 65 -15.53 8.32 -15.04
C ASP A 65 -16.19 6.98 -14.71
N GLY A 66 -15.54 6.15 -13.88
CA GLY A 66 -16.07 4.86 -13.43
C GLY A 66 -16.06 3.76 -14.49
N THR A 67 -15.52 4.04 -15.68
CA THR A 67 -15.44 3.09 -16.81
C THR A 67 -14.01 2.67 -17.12
N GLU A 68 -13.08 2.88 -16.19
CA GLU A 68 -11.65 2.72 -16.44
C GLU A 68 -11.28 1.28 -16.81
N LEU A 69 -11.86 0.29 -16.12
CA LEU A 69 -11.63 -1.12 -16.44
C LEU A 69 -12.20 -1.49 -17.81
N ASP A 70 -13.42 -1.04 -18.13
CA ASP A 70 -14.05 -1.31 -19.42
C ASP A 70 -13.25 -0.70 -20.58
N LYS A 71 -12.67 0.49 -20.38
CA LYS A 71 -11.75 1.11 -21.34
C LYS A 71 -10.50 0.29 -21.54
N VAL A 72 -9.88 -0.19 -20.45
CA VAL A 72 -8.69 -1.05 -20.52
C VAL A 72 -8.98 -2.34 -21.28
N VAL A 73 -10.15 -2.95 -21.07
CA VAL A 73 -10.59 -4.12 -21.84
C VAL A 73 -10.73 -3.79 -23.32
N LYS A 74 -11.47 -2.73 -23.67
CA LYS A 74 -11.63 -2.28 -25.08
C LYS A 74 -10.30 -1.95 -25.76
N TRP A 75 -9.36 -1.33 -25.04
CA TRP A 75 -8.02 -1.09 -25.57
C TRP A 75 -7.23 -2.38 -25.76
N GLY A 76 -7.38 -3.38 -24.88
CA GLY A 76 -6.78 -4.70 -25.08
C GLY A 76 -7.32 -5.43 -26.31
N GLU A 77 -8.60 -5.24 -26.65
CA GLU A 77 -9.19 -5.76 -27.89
C GLU A 77 -8.63 -5.04 -29.13
N GLN A 78 -8.40 -3.73 -29.03
CA GLN A 78 -7.91 -2.91 -30.14
C GLN A 78 -6.39 -3.02 -30.38
N TYR A 79 -5.61 -3.18 -29.31
CA TYR A 79 -4.15 -3.20 -29.34
C TYR A 79 -3.64 -4.55 -28.83
N PRO A 80 -3.40 -5.52 -29.74
CA PRO A 80 -2.99 -6.85 -29.36
C PRO A 80 -1.68 -6.86 -28.56
N PHE A 81 -1.53 -7.86 -27.69
CA PHE A 81 -0.35 -8.10 -26.86
C PHE A 81 -0.14 -7.11 -25.72
N ALA A 82 0.05 -5.84 -26.08
CA ALA A 82 0.35 -4.79 -25.14
C ALA A 82 0.06 -3.40 -25.72
N PHE A 83 -0.21 -2.43 -24.84
CA PHE A 83 -0.37 -1.03 -25.21
C PHE A 83 0.11 -0.07 -24.13
N GLN A 84 0.44 1.15 -24.52
CA GLN A 84 0.93 2.17 -23.59
C GLN A 84 -0.20 2.79 -22.76
N ILE A 85 0.01 2.93 -21.46
CA ILE A 85 -0.85 3.69 -20.55
C ILE A 85 -0.07 4.81 -19.86
N TRP A 86 -0.53 6.05 -20.03
CA TRP A 86 0.09 7.24 -19.46
C TRP A 86 -0.62 7.70 -18.19
N PHE A 87 0.16 7.95 -17.14
CA PHE A 87 -0.27 8.54 -15.87
C PHE A 87 0.27 9.97 -15.79
N GLY A 88 -0.48 10.88 -16.37
CA GLY A 88 0.00 12.23 -16.64
C GLY A 88 1.08 12.29 -17.72
N PRO A 89 1.91 13.34 -17.74
CA PRO A 89 2.80 13.61 -18.87
C PRO A 89 4.13 12.86 -18.83
N PHE A 90 4.52 12.25 -17.69
CA PHE A 90 5.88 11.77 -17.46
C PHE A 90 5.98 10.33 -16.93
N VAL A 91 4.85 9.69 -16.65
CA VAL A 91 4.81 8.31 -16.17
C VAL A 91 4.04 7.50 -17.19
N SER A 92 4.65 6.43 -17.69
CA SER A 92 4.03 5.50 -18.63
C SER A 92 4.29 4.07 -18.21
N PHE A 93 3.30 3.22 -18.44
CA PHE A 93 3.39 1.78 -18.27
C PHE A 93 3.03 1.09 -19.58
N LEU A 94 3.67 -0.04 -19.84
CA LEU A 94 3.21 -0.95 -20.87
C LEU A 94 2.18 -1.89 -20.23
N ASN A 95 0.90 -1.73 -20.59
CA ASN A 95 -0.14 -2.67 -20.19
C ASN A 95 0.00 -3.92 -21.05
N ILE A 96 0.27 -5.05 -20.40
CA ILE A 96 0.52 -6.33 -21.06
C ILE A 96 -0.60 -7.29 -20.67
N HIS A 97 -1.27 -7.85 -21.67
CA HIS A 97 -2.47 -8.67 -21.46
C HIS A 97 -2.49 -9.96 -22.30
N HIS A 98 -1.48 -10.20 -23.15
CA HIS A 98 -1.36 -11.48 -23.87
C HIS A 98 -0.53 -12.51 -23.09
N PRO A 99 -0.96 -13.79 -23.02
CA PRO A 99 -0.31 -14.82 -22.20
C PRO A 99 1.20 -14.96 -22.43
N ASP A 100 1.67 -14.92 -23.68
CA ASP A 100 3.11 -15.06 -23.98
C ASP A 100 3.96 -13.91 -23.42
N TYR A 101 3.43 -12.68 -23.44
CA TYR A 101 4.13 -11.52 -22.90
C TYR A 101 4.08 -11.53 -21.37
N VAL A 102 2.91 -11.86 -20.81
CA VAL A 102 2.74 -12.03 -19.36
C VAL A 102 3.70 -13.08 -18.84
N LYS A 103 3.80 -14.23 -19.51
CA LYS A 103 4.72 -15.33 -19.16
C LYS A 103 6.17 -14.85 -19.17
N THR A 104 6.60 -14.18 -20.24
CA THR A 104 7.97 -13.67 -20.40
C THR A 104 8.40 -12.80 -19.22
N LEU A 105 7.51 -11.96 -18.69
CA LEU A 105 7.82 -11.09 -17.55
C LEU A 105 7.67 -11.79 -16.21
N LEU A 106 6.55 -12.47 -15.97
CA LEU A 106 6.22 -13.07 -14.68
C LEU A 106 7.04 -14.34 -14.38
N SER A 107 7.71 -14.94 -15.37
CA SER A 107 8.67 -16.02 -15.14
C SER A 107 10.02 -15.53 -14.59
N THR A 108 10.26 -14.22 -14.62
CA THR A 108 11.50 -13.63 -14.08
C THR A 108 11.34 -13.22 -12.63
N THR A 109 12.46 -13.03 -11.92
CA THR A 109 12.50 -12.45 -10.57
C THR A 109 12.79 -10.95 -10.61
N GLY A 110 12.32 -10.25 -11.66
CA GLY A 110 12.48 -8.81 -11.80
C GLY A 110 11.89 -8.03 -10.61
N PRO A 111 12.43 -6.85 -10.31
CA PRO A 111 11.89 -6.03 -9.22
C PRO A 111 10.46 -5.57 -9.54
N LYS A 112 9.72 -5.22 -8.48
CA LYS A 112 8.47 -4.48 -8.62
C LYS A 112 8.73 -3.08 -9.16
N ASP A 113 7.72 -2.46 -9.76
CA ASP A 113 7.87 -1.09 -10.24
C ASP A 113 8.09 -0.13 -9.06
N ASP A 114 9.05 0.79 -9.20
CA ASP A 114 9.34 1.77 -8.14
C ASP A 114 8.19 2.76 -7.96
N PHE A 115 7.44 3.05 -9.02
CA PHE A 115 6.47 4.13 -9.00
C PHE A 115 5.31 3.86 -8.04
N GLY A 116 4.63 2.74 -8.23
CA GLY A 116 3.45 2.36 -7.48
C GLY A 116 3.77 1.84 -6.10
N TYR A 117 4.73 0.93 -5.99
CA TYR A 117 5.09 0.32 -4.70
C TYR A 117 5.66 1.35 -3.72
N ARG A 118 6.32 2.42 -4.19
CA ARG A 118 6.79 3.52 -3.33
C ARG A 118 5.66 4.20 -2.54
N PHE A 119 4.44 4.23 -3.07
CA PHE A 119 3.30 4.81 -2.35
C PHE A 119 2.80 3.91 -1.22
N ILE A 120 3.07 2.61 -1.29
CA ILE A 120 2.64 1.61 -0.32
C ILE A 120 3.68 1.44 0.80
N ILE A 121 4.97 1.69 0.52
CA ILE A 121 6.07 1.54 1.49
C ILE A 121 5.79 2.20 2.86
N PRO A 122 5.29 3.43 2.97
CA PRO A 122 5.03 4.03 4.28
C PRO A 122 4.00 3.27 5.13
N TRP A 123 3.11 2.50 4.49
CA TRP A 123 2.11 1.68 5.16
C TRP A 123 2.66 0.30 5.54
N ILE A 124 3.17 -0.48 4.58
CA ILE A 124 3.52 -1.91 4.84
C ILE A 124 5.02 -2.16 5.02
N GLY A 125 5.85 -1.11 4.84
CA GLY A 125 7.30 -1.20 4.91
C GLY A 125 7.95 -2.00 3.78
N ASP A 126 9.24 -2.26 3.94
CA ASP A 126 10.04 -3.07 3.01
C ASP A 126 9.94 -4.57 3.36
N GLY A 127 8.71 -5.08 3.28
CA GLY A 127 8.31 -6.48 3.52
C GLY A 127 8.33 -7.33 2.24
N LEU A 128 7.81 -8.57 2.31
CA LEU A 128 7.87 -9.54 1.22
C LEU A 128 7.31 -9.03 -0.11
N LEU A 129 6.22 -8.26 -0.07
CA LEU A 129 5.54 -7.72 -1.26
C LEU A 129 6.38 -6.66 -2.01
N VAL A 130 7.18 -5.88 -1.27
CA VAL A 130 7.93 -4.73 -1.81
C VAL A 130 9.40 -5.07 -2.07
N SER A 131 10.01 -5.83 -1.16
CA SER A 131 11.44 -6.12 -1.19
C SER A 131 11.87 -6.78 -2.50
N SER A 132 13.14 -6.59 -2.88
CA SER A 132 13.73 -7.16 -4.09
C SER A 132 15.05 -7.89 -3.79
N GLY A 133 15.56 -8.62 -4.80
CA GLY A 133 16.86 -9.29 -4.75
C GLY A 133 17.02 -10.26 -3.58
N GLN A 134 18.19 -10.21 -2.94
CA GLN A 134 18.54 -11.16 -1.87
C GLN A 134 17.66 -11.03 -0.62
N LYS A 135 17.21 -9.81 -0.30
CA LYS A 135 16.30 -9.59 0.83
C LYS A 135 14.96 -10.28 0.59
N TRP A 136 14.39 -10.11 -0.61
CA TRP A 136 13.16 -10.80 -1.00
C TRP A 136 13.34 -12.32 -0.95
N PHE A 137 14.41 -12.85 -1.55
CA PHE A 137 14.65 -14.28 -1.59
C PHE A 137 14.74 -14.89 -0.19
N ARG A 138 15.51 -14.24 0.71
CA ARG A 138 15.60 -14.66 2.12
C ARG A 138 14.25 -14.64 2.81
N ASN A 139 13.49 -13.55 2.69
CA ASN A 139 12.18 -13.42 3.32
C ASN A 139 11.19 -14.46 2.76
N ARG A 140 11.20 -14.69 1.44
CA ARG A 140 10.36 -15.70 0.78
C ARG A 140 10.71 -17.10 1.28
N ARG A 141 12.00 -17.45 1.33
CA ARG A 141 12.45 -18.76 1.84
C ARG A 141 12.04 -18.97 3.30
N LEU A 142 12.14 -17.93 4.12
CA LEU A 142 11.73 -17.99 5.53
C LEU A 142 10.23 -18.23 5.68
N LEU A 143 9.40 -17.54 4.88
CA LEU A 143 7.95 -17.51 5.05
C LEU A 143 7.20 -18.62 4.30
N THR A 144 7.77 -19.16 3.22
CA THR A 144 7.11 -20.21 2.40
C THR A 144 6.64 -21.43 3.21
N PRO A 145 7.41 -21.94 4.19
CA PRO A 145 6.96 -23.06 5.03
C PRO A 145 5.64 -22.78 5.76
N GLY A 146 5.35 -21.52 6.13
CA GLY A 146 4.12 -21.10 6.81
C GLY A 146 2.84 -21.28 5.99
N PHE A 147 2.96 -21.63 4.71
CA PHE A 147 1.85 -21.90 3.80
C PHE A 147 1.84 -23.35 3.28
N HIS A 148 2.59 -24.25 3.93
CA HIS A 148 2.56 -25.67 3.61
C HIS A 148 1.19 -26.29 3.98
N TYR A 149 0.70 -27.27 3.20
CA TYR A 149 -0.64 -27.82 3.38
C TYR A 149 -0.89 -28.41 4.79
N ASP A 150 0.14 -28.90 5.48
CA ASP A 150 0.01 -29.40 6.85
C ASP A 150 -0.30 -28.30 7.87
N ILE A 151 0.04 -27.04 7.56
CA ILE A 151 -0.36 -25.87 8.34
C ILE A 151 -1.77 -25.41 7.94
N LEU A 152 -2.09 -25.48 6.64
CA LEU A 152 -3.37 -25.03 6.12
C LEU A 152 -4.54 -25.95 6.50
N LYS A 153 -4.32 -27.26 6.69
CA LYS A 153 -5.35 -28.23 7.08
C LYS A 153 -6.12 -27.80 8.35
N PRO A 154 -5.46 -27.48 9.48
CA PRO A 154 -6.14 -26.94 10.66
C PRO A 154 -6.91 -25.63 10.41
N TYR A 155 -6.44 -24.78 9.49
CA TYR A 155 -7.05 -23.48 9.23
C TYR A 155 -8.48 -23.59 8.69
N VAL A 156 -8.84 -24.70 8.04
CA VAL A 156 -10.22 -24.96 7.56
C VAL A 156 -11.22 -24.84 8.70
N LYS A 157 -10.90 -25.39 9.88
CA LYS A 157 -11.80 -25.30 11.04
C LYS A 157 -11.91 -23.86 11.55
N LEU A 158 -10.78 -23.15 11.67
CA LEU A 158 -10.76 -21.76 12.13
C LEU A 158 -11.52 -20.82 11.20
N MET A 159 -11.34 -20.97 9.89
CA MET A 159 -12.08 -20.22 8.86
C MET A 159 -13.57 -20.55 8.90
N SER A 160 -13.94 -21.82 9.08
CA SER A 160 -15.34 -22.23 9.24
C SER A 160 -15.97 -21.61 10.48
N ASP A 161 -15.25 -21.50 11.59
CA ASP A 161 -15.75 -20.88 12.82
C ASP A 161 -15.93 -19.37 12.63
N SER A 162 -14.98 -18.69 11.98
CA SER A 162 -15.12 -17.27 11.62
C SER A 162 -16.29 -17.02 10.65
N ALA A 163 -16.51 -17.89 9.67
CA ALA A 163 -17.64 -17.81 8.76
C ALA A 163 -18.97 -18.02 9.50
N LYS A 164 -19.02 -18.97 10.44
CA LYS A 164 -20.21 -19.20 11.28
C LYS A 164 -20.60 -17.94 12.06
N THR A 165 -19.65 -17.28 12.72
CA THR A 165 -19.91 -16.01 13.42
C THR A 165 -20.52 -14.93 12.52
N MET A 166 -20.08 -14.85 11.26
CA MET A 166 -20.67 -13.93 10.30
C MET A 166 -22.10 -14.33 9.92
N LEU A 167 -22.32 -15.62 9.66
CA LEU A 167 -23.63 -16.16 9.28
C LEU A 167 -24.67 -16.03 10.40
N ASP A 168 -24.27 -16.25 11.66
CA ASP A 168 -25.14 -16.09 12.83
C ASP A 168 -25.69 -14.64 12.91
N LYS A 169 -24.92 -13.64 12.43
CA LYS A 169 -25.41 -12.26 12.30
C LYS A 169 -26.31 -12.08 11.10
N TRP A 170 -25.94 -12.66 9.96
CA TRP A 170 -26.77 -12.58 8.76
C TRP A 170 -28.16 -13.21 8.97
N GLU A 171 -28.28 -14.18 9.87
CA GLU A 171 -29.57 -14.74 10.27
C GLU A 171 -30.50 -13.69 10.91
N SER A 172 -29.97 -12.74 11.69
CA SER A 172 -30.80 -11.65 12.24
C SER A 172 -31.18 -10.59 11.19
N TYR A 173 -30.30 -10.29 10.23
CA TYR A 173 -30.64 -9.42 9.09
C TYR A 173 -31.64 -10.06 8.14
N ALA A 174 -31.55 -11.38 7.91
CA ALA A 174 -32.49 -12.10 7.06
C ALA A 174 -33.93 -12.03 7.58
N GLN A 175 -34.11 -11.88 8.90
CA GLN A 175 -35.42 -11.72 9.52
C GLN A 175 -36.06 -10.35 9.25
N THR A 176 -35.30 -9.32 8.88
CA THR A 176 -35.84 -7.97 8.64
C THR A 176 -36.42 -7.80 7.23
N SER A 177 -36.13 -8.71 6.30
CA SER A 177 -36.48 -8.60 4.87
C SER A 177 -35.90 -7.35 4.18
N GLU A 178 -34.89 -6.72 4.78
CA GLU A 178 -34.19 -5.56 4.20
C GLU A 178 -32.85 -5.98 3.56
N SER A 179 -32.45 -5.27 2.51
CA SER A 179 -31.10 -5.42 1.95
C SER A 179 -30.07 -4.78 2.88
N PHE A 180 -28.91 -5.41 3.04
CA PHE A 180 -27.79 -4.86 3.82
C PHE A 180 -26.44 -5.03 3.08
N GLU A 181 -25.45 -4.27 3.51
CA GLU A 181 -24.09 -4.24 2.93
C GLU A 181 -23.29 -5.48 3.40
N LEU A 182 -22.66 -6.22 2.48
CA LEU A 182 -21.97 -7.49 2.79
C LEU A 182 -20.45 -7.35 2.93
N PHE A 183 -19.85 -6.36 2.26
CA PHE A 183 -18.41 -6.20 2.11
C PHE A 183 -17.71 -5.97 3.45
N GLU A 184 -18.29 -5.17 4.34
CA GLU A 184 -17.77 -4.98 5.70
C GLU A 184 -17.80 -6.27 6.50
N HIS A 185 -18.90 -7.03 6.44
CA HIS A 185 -19.05 -8.32 7.14
C HIS A 185 -18.02 -9.34 6.66
N VAL A 186 -17.85 -9.48 5.34
CA VAL A 186 -16.86 -10.37 4.74
C VAL A 186 -15.44 -9.93 5.09
N SER A 187 -15.18 -8.63 5.15
CA SER A 187 -13.86 -8.10 5.51
C SER A 187 -13.52 -8.38 6.98
N LEU A 188 -14.48 -8.23 7.89
CA LEU A 188 -14.33 -8.60 9.31
C LEU A 188 -14.10 -10.10 9.48
N MET A 189 -14.88 -10.93 8.79
CA MET A 189 -14.71 -12.39 8.80
C MET A 189 -13.34 -12.81 8.26
N THR A 190 -12.88 -12.17 7.19
CA THR A 190 -11.56 -12.44 6.60
C THR A 190 -10.43 -12.01 7.54
N LEU A 191 -10.57 -10.85 8.19
CA LEU A 191 -9.62 -10.37 9.20
C LEU A 191 -9.55 -11.33 10.40
N ASP A 192 -10.69 -11.75 10.92
CA ASP A 192 -10.77 -12.71 12.03
C ASP A 192 -10.14 -14.05 11.66
N SER A 193 -10.43 -14.55 10.45
CA SER A 193 -9.84 -15.78 9.92
C SER A 193 -8.31 -15.70 9.85
N ILE A 194 -7.75 -14.65 9.24
CA ILE A 194 -6.29 -14.53 9.11
C ILE A 194 -5.62 -14.32 10.46
N MET A 195 -6.26 -13.59 11.38
CA MET A 195 -5.77 -13.38 12.74
C MET A 195 -5.67 -14.68 13.53
N LYS A 196 -6.71 -15.52 13.47
CA LYS A 196 -6.72 -16.84 14.10
C LYS A 196 -5.71 -17.80 13.49
N CYS A 197 -5.60 -17.80 12.16
CA CYS A 197 -4.76 -18.73 11.42
C CYS A 197 -3.27 -18.33 11.43
N ALA A 198 -2.93 -17.22 10.79
CA ALA A 198 -1.54 -16.85 10.51
C ALA A 198 -0.88 -16.10 11.68
N PHE A 199 -1.66 -15.39 12.49
CA PHE A 199 -1.15 -14.60 13.62
C PHE A 199 -1.39 -15.27 14.98
N SER A 200 -2.04 -16.44 15.01
CA SER A 200 -2.35 -17.20 16.22
C SER A 200 -3.01 -16.33 17.30
N CYS A 201 -3.86 -15.39 16.88
CA CYS A 201 -4.45 -14.36 17.73
C CYS A 201 -5.97 -14.35 17.58
N ASN A 202 -6.68 -14.46 18.70
CA ASN A 202 -8.13 -14.34 18.72
C ASN A 202 -8.50 -12.86 18.96
N SER A 203 -8.85 -12.14 17.89
CA SER A 203 -9.14 -10.70 17.95
C SER A 203 -10.58 -10.38 18.35
N ASP A 204 -11.50 -11.33 18.15
CA ASP A 204 -12.95 -11.13 18.28
C ASP A 204 -13.49 -9.91 17.51
N CYS A 205 -12.79 -9.49 16.46
CA CYS A 205 -13.05 -8.22 15.77
C CYS A 205 -14.42 -8.16 15.10
N GLN A 206 -15.06 -9.31 14.89
CA GLN A 206 -16.42 -9.36 14.37
C GLN A 206 -17.43 -8.77 15.37
N HIS A 207 -17.28 -8.96 16.69
CA HIS A 207 -18.31 -8.54 17.67
C HIS A 207 -18.19 -7.08 18.12
N GLU A 208 -17.04 -6.43 17.87
CA GLU A 208 -16.76 -5.05 18.28
C GLU A 208 -17.72 -3.98 17.69
N GLY A 209 -18.46 -4.30 16.61
CA GLY A 209 -19.38 -3.37 15.93
C GLY A 209 -20.81 -3.29 16.50
N LEU A 210 -21.19 -4.12 17.48
CA LEU A 210 -22.57 -4.21 18.00
C LEU A 210 -22.95 -3.13 19.03
N SER A 211 -22.00 -2.33 19.52
CA SER A 211 -22.21 -1.44 20.68
C SER A 211 -22.38 0.04 20.37
N SER A 212 -22.27 0.49 19.11
CA SER A 212 -22.51 1.91 18.79
C SER A 212 -23.27 2.12 17.49
N HIS A 213 -24.47 2.67 17.64
CA HIS A 213 -25.46 2.90 16.58
C HIS A 213 -25.05 3.96 15.53
N PHE A 214 -23.76 4.34 15.43
CA PHE A 214 -23.29 5.32 14.44
C PHE A 214 -21.78 5.28 14.08
N SER A 215 -21.00 4.26 14.47
CA SER A 215 -19.57 4.15 14.06
C SER A 215 -19.02 2.72 14.21
N GLY A 216 -19.65 1.74 13.54
CA GLY A 216 -19.43 0.30 13.77
C GLY A 216 -18.25 -0.37 13.05
N THR A 217 -17.42 0.35 12.28
CA THR A 217 -16.30 -0.27 11.54
C THR A 217 -15.06 -0.41 12.41
N ASN A 218 -14.53 -1.64 12.51
CA ASN A 218 -13.25 -1.90 13.16
C ASN A 218 -12.17 -0.91 12.64
N ALA A 219 -11.53 -0.19 13.55
CA ALA A 219 -10.65 0.94 13.22
C ALA A 219 -9.50 0.55 12.27
N TYR A 220 -9.03 -0.69 12.36
CA TYR A 220 -8.03 -1.23 11.45
C TYR A 220 -8.57 -1.39 10.03
N ILE A 221 -9.75 -2.00 9.84
CA ILE A 221 -10.39 -2.13 8.51
C ILE A 221 -10.63 -0.76 7.89
N LYS A 222 -11.17 0.18 8.67
CA LYS A 222 -11.37 1.55 8.18
C LYS A 222 -10.05 2.18 7.73
N ALA A 223 -8.97 1.99 8.49
CA ALA A 223 -7.65 2.47 8.11
C ALA A 223 -7.15 1.80 6.81
N VAL A 224 -7.36 0.50 6.63
CA VAL A 224 -7.00 -0.22 5.39
C VAL A 224 -7.76 0.33 4.18
N TYR A 225 -9.07 0.62 4.31
CA TYR A 225 -9.84 1.27 3.25
C TYR A 225 -9.36 2.68 2.94
N ASP A 226 -9.14 3.49 3.99
CA ASP A 226 -8.59 4.84 3.84
C ASP A 226 -7.23 4.81 3.12
N LEU A 227 -6.33 3.88 3.48
CA LEU A 227 -5.02 3.73 2.85
C LEU A 227 -5.13 3.28 1.40
N SER A 228 -5.97 2.28 1.11
CA SER A 228 -6.19 1.77 -0.24
C SER A 228 -6.74 2.85 -1.17
N PHE A 229 -7.74 3.61 -0.70
CA PHE A 229 -8.29 4.75 -1.41
C PHE A 229 -7.23 5.83 -1.65
N LEU A 230 -6.49 6.23 -0.62
CA LEU A 230 -5.51 7.32 -0.72
C LEU A 230 -4.30 6.96 -1.60
N ILE A 231 -3.88 5.68 -1.61
CA ILE A 231 -2.87 5.19 -2.53
C ILE A 231 -3.40 5.26 -3.97
N ASN A 232 -4.62 4.78 -4.22
CA ASN A 232 -5.23 4.86 -5.55
C ASN A 232 -5.38 6.31 -6.03
N LEU A 233 -5.88 7.20 -5.16
CA LEU A 233 -5.95 8.64 -5.40
C LEU A 233 -4.58 9.21 -5.76
N ARG A 234 -3.53 8.77 -5.08
CA ARG A 234 -2.17 9.21 -5.33
C ARG A 234 -1.64 8.78 -6.70
N PHE A 235 -2.03 7.62 -7.23
CA PHE A 235 -1.73 7.26 -8.63
C PHE A 235 -2.37 8.23 -9.62
N ARG A 236 -3.60 8.66 -9.34
CA ARG A 236 -4.43 9.47 -10.25
C ARG A 236 -4.10 10.96 -10.23
N VAL A 237 -3.87 11.49 -9.04
CA VAL A 237 -3.59 12.93 -8.84
C VAL A 237 -2.11 13.18 -9.07
N ILE A 238 -1.76 13.65 -10.27
CA ILE A 238 -0.36 13.87 -10.71
C ILE A 238 0.48 14.66 -9.69
N PRO A 239 0.00 15.78 -9.10
CA PRO A 239 0.77 16.47 -8.06
C PRO A 239 1.15 15.60 -6.85
N TYR A 240 0.35 14.58 -6.53
CA TYR A 240 0.59 13.69 -5.38
C TYR A 240 1.69 12.65 -5.65
N HIS A 241 2.18 12.53 -6.89
CA HIS A 241 3.37 11.72 -7.17
C HIS A 241 4.59 12.26 -6.41
N ASN A 242 4.63 13.57 -6.14
CA ASN A 242 5.61 14.21 -5.29
C ASN A 242 5.28 14.02 -3.80
N ASN A 243 6.24 13.47 -3.04
CA ASN A 243 6.07 13.20 -1.60
C ASN A 243 5.75 14.46 -0.77
N ILE A 244 6.40 15.59 -1.07
CA ILE A 244 6.25 16.83 -0.30
C ILE A 244 4.84 17.37 -0.50
N ILE A 245 4.40 17.51 -1.76
CA ILE A 245 3.06 17.98 -2.11
C ILE A 245 2.00 17.09 -1.45
N PHE A 246 2.16 15.76 -1.56
CA PHE A 246 1.23 14.84 -0.93
C PHE A 246 1.21 15.02 0.59
N HIS A 247 2.36 15.06 1.26
CA HIS A 247 2.44 15.16 2.72
C HIS A 247 1.86 16.46 3.30
N LEU A 248 1.95 17.57 2.56
CA LEU A 248 1.37 18.85 2.96
C LEU A 248 -0.14 18.93 2.68
N SER A 249 -0.69 18.04 1.84
CA SER A 249 -2.12 18.01 1.52
C SER A 249 -2.97 17.41 2.66
N PRO A 250 -4.28 17.74 2.73
CA PRO A 250 -5.22 17.07 3.63
C PRO A 250 -5.26 15.55 3.44
N HIS A 251 -5.15 15.07 2.19
CA HIS A 251 -5.09 13.65 1.85
C HIS A 251 -3.84 12.97 2.44
N GLY A 252 -2.68 13.62 2.37
CA GLY A 252 -1.46 13.11 3.00
C GLY A 252 -1.51 13.12 4.52
N PHE A 253 -2.19 14.08 5.14
CA PHE A 253 -2.45 14.07 6.58
C PHE A 253 -3.33 12.87 6.96
N ARG A 254 -4.45 12.67 6.26
CA ARG A 254 -5.35 11.51 6.46
C ARG A 254 -4.60 10.18 6.26
N PHE A 255 -3.74 10.10 5.24
CA PHE A 255 -2.90 8.93 4.98
C PHE A 255 -1.99 8.62 6.17
N ARG A 256 -1.24 9.61 6.69
CA ARG A 256 -0.39 9.40 7.87
C ARG A 256 -1.17 9.00 9.11
N LYS A 257 -2.38 9.54 9.31
CA LYS A 257 -3.26 9.14 10.42
C LYS A 257 -3.68 7.67 10.28
N ALA A 258 -4.10 7.25 9.09
CA ALA A 258 -4.47 5.87 8.82
C ALA A 258 -3.29 4.90 8.95
N VAL A 259 -2.09 5.29 8.49
CA VAL A 259 -0.85 4.51 8.70
C VAL A 259 -0.60 4.26 10.18
N LYS A 260 -0.72 5.30 11.04
CA LYS A 260 -0.54 5.15 12.49
C LYS A 260 -1.52 4.15 13.11
N VAL A 261 -2.78 4.18 12.68
CA VAL A 261 -3.80 3.21 13.16
C VAL A 261 -3.44 1.79 12.72
N ALA A 262 -3.04 1.61 11.45
CA ALA A 262 -2.64 0.31 10.92
C ALA A 262 -1.41 -0.26 11.65
N HIS A 263 -0.38 0.57 11.88
CA HIS A 263 0.83 0.19 12.62
C HIS A 263 0.50 -0.17 14.06
N HIS A 264 -0.27 0.65 14.76
CA HIS A 264 -0.67 0.38 16.14
C HIS A 264 -1.38 -0.97 16.29
N HIS A 265 -2.31 -1.29 15.38
CA HIS A 265 -2.96 -2.60 15.37
C HIS A 265 -1.94 -3.74 15.21
N THR A 266 -1.05 -3.66 14.21
CA THR A 266 -0.05 -4.73 13.99
C THR A 266 0.96 -4.85 15.12
N GLU A 267 1.37 -3.74 15.74
CA GLU A 267 2.26 -3.74 16.90
C GLU A 267 1.61 -4.42 18.11
N GLU A 268 0.32 -4.16 18.33
CA GLU A 268 -0.45 -4.78 19.40
C GLU A 268 -0.59 -6.29 19.22
N VAL A 269 -0.84 -6.75 17.99
CA VAL A 269 -0.86 -8.18 17.65
C VAL A 269 0.49 -8.84 17.94
N ILE A 270 1.58 -8.21 17.50
CA ILE A 270 2.94 -8.72 17.76
C ILE A 270 3.23 -8.75 19.26
N ARG A 271 2.83 -7.71 20.00
CA ARG A 271 3.04 -7.60 21.45
C ARG A 271 2.29 -8.71 22.20
N LYS A 272 0.99 -8.87 21.94
CA LYS A 272 0.15 -9.91 22.53
C LYS A 272 0.74 -11.29 22.29
N ARG A 273 1.12 -11.60 21.04
CA ARG A 273 1.72 -12.90 20.72
C ARG A 273 3.03 -13.13 21.46
N ARG A 274 3.91 -12.13 21.55
CA ARG A 274 5.15 -12.23 22.32
C ARG A 274 4.93 -12.51 23.81
N GLU A 275 3.88 -11.93 24.39
CA GLU A 275 3.53 -12.16 25.80
C GLU A 275 2.98 -13.57 26.03
N GLU A 276 2.20 -14.10 25.10
CA GLU A 276 1.75 -15.50 25.13
C GLU A 276 2.94 -16.47 25.06
N LEU A 277 3.93 -16.21 24.20
CA LEU A 277 5.13 -17.03 24.06
C LEU A 277 6.02 -17.06 25.32
N LYS A 278 5.87 -16.12 26.25
CA LYS A 278 6.61 -16.13 27.52
C LYS A 278 6.04 -17.16 28.51
N LYS A 279 4.83 -17.65 28.29
CA LYS A 279 4.23 -18.70 29.13
C LYS A 279 4.89 -20.02 28.76
N GLU A 280 5.53 -20.68 29.72
CA GLU A 280 6.25 -21.96 29.51
C GLU A 280 5.41 -22.99 28.75
N THR A 281 4.13 -23.09 29.10
CA THR A 281 3.17 -24.00 28.47
C THR A 281 2.97 -23.76 26.97
N GLU A 282 2.99 -22.51 26.51
CA GLU A 282 2.83 -22.16 25.10
C GLU A 282 4.15 -22.28 24.33
N LEU A 283 5.28 -21.99 24.99
CA LEU A 283 6.59 -22.19 24.41
C LEU A 283 6.85 -23.67 24.10
N ASP A 284 6.55 -24.56 25.03
CA ASP A 284 6.71 -26.01 24.85
C ASP A 284 5.80 -26.55 23.74
N ARG A 285 4.56 -26.07 23.67
CA ARG A 285 3.61 -26.42 22.59
C ARG A 285 4.15 -26.06 21.21
N ILE A 286 4.80 -24.91 21.09
CA ILE A 286 5.35 -24.40 19.82
C ILE A 286 6.63 -25.14 19.45
N GLN A 287 7.50 -25.43 20.41
CA GLN A 287 8.69 -26.25 20.16
C GLN A 287 8.32 -27.68 19.75
N ALA A 288 7.20 -28.21 20.25
CA ALA A 288 6.68 -29.51 19.83
C ALA A 288 6.02 -29.48 18.43
N LYS A 289 5.64 -28.31 17.91
CA LYS A 289 5.06 -28.19 16.57
C LYS A 289 6.15 -28.37 15.51
N ARG A 290 5.96 -29.38 14.64
CA ARG A 290 6.81 -29.58 13.45
C ARG A 290 6.76 -28.40 12.47
N ASN A 291 5.59 -27.75 12.36
CA ASN A 291 5.36 -26.63 11.46
C ASN A 291 4.75 -25.46 12.24
N LEU A 292 5.28 -24.26 12.02
CA LEU A 292 4.92 -23.05 12.75
C LEU A 292 3.99 -22.15 11.93
N ASP A 293 3.07 -21.48 12.61
CA ASP A 293 2.22 -20.45 12.02
C ASP A 293 3.06 -19.24 11.56
N PHE A 294 2.53 -18.44 10.62
CA PHE A 294 3.29 -17.36 9.96
C PHE A 294 3.98 -16.39 10.93
N LEU A 295 3.26 -15.90 11.95
CA LEU A 295 3.83 -14.98 12.93
C LEU A 295 4.87 -15.67 13.82
N ASP A 296 4.66 -16.93 14.18
CA ASP A 296 5.59 -17.70 15.01
C ASP A 296 6.92 -17.92 14.27
N ILE A 297 6.88 -18.21 12.96
CA ILE A 297 8.09 -18.25 12.11
C ILE A 297 8.89 -16.95 12.23
N LEU A 298 8.22 -15.80 12.15
CA LEU A 298 8.86 -14.48 12.22
C LEU A 298 9.43 -14.17 13.60
N LEU A 299 8.74 -14.59 14.68
CA LEU A 299 9.18 -14.37 16.05
C LEU A 299 10.36 -15.28 16.40
N CYS A 300 10.30 -16.57 16.06
CA CYS A 300 11.38 -17.53 16.31
C CYS A 300 12.64 -17.22 15.50
N ALA A 301 12.50 -16.77 14.25
CA ALA A 301 13.66 -16.42 13.40
C ALA A 301 14.49 -15.24 13.95
N ARG A 302 13.91 -14.41 14.83
CA ARG A 302 14.61 -13.28 15.47
C ARG A 302 15.33 -13.65 16.77
N VAL A 303 14.99 -14.77 17.40
CA VAL A 303 15.59 -15.23 18.66
C VAL A 303 16.94 -15.93 18.44
N GLY A 304 17.30 -16.23 17.19
CA GLY A 304 18.65 -16.66 16.81
C GLY A 304 19.63 -15.49 16.69
N LYS A 305 19.91 -14.81 17.81
CA LYS A 305 21.11 -13.97 18.01
C LYS A 305 21.51 -13.99 19.48
#